data_AF-A0A844QLU2-F1
#
_entry.id   AF-A0A844QLU2-F1
#
_cell.length_a   1.000
_cell.length_b   1.000
_cell.length_c   1.000
_cell.angle_alpha   90.00
_cell.angle_beta   90.00
_cell.angle_gamma   90.00
#
_symmetry.space_group_name_H-M   'P 1'
#
loop_
_entity.id
_entity.type
_entity.pdbx_description
1 polymer ?
#
loop_
_entity_poly.entity_id
_entity_poly.type
_entity_poly.pdbx_seq_one_letter_code
_entity_poly.pdbx_strand_id
1 'polypeptide(L)'
;MHVQRYSVAVATASDGSATAYSDQVNGLLSRIRYVKTDFADGVDFAITLEDTGETLWTQNDVNASATVAPRQATHSTAGVAALYASGGVAVNDMIAVAGRIKIVIANGGASKAGTFHFVTV
;
A
#
# COMPACT_ATOMS: atom_id res chain seq x y z
N MET A 1 -6.39 -2.74 -22.17
CA MET A 1 -6.27 -2.68 -20.70
C MET A 1 -5.80 -4.04 -20.22
N HIS A 2 -4.68 -4.11 -19.49
CA HIS A 2 -4.13 -5.36 -18.95
C HIS A 2 -4.10 -5.24 -17.44
N VAL A 3 -4.86 -6.10 -16.76
CA VAL A 3 -5.02 -6.05 -15.30
C VAL A 3 -4.21 -7.18 -14.69
N GLN A 4 -3.36 -6.87 -13.71
CA GLN A 4 -2.52 -7.87 -13.06
C GLN A 4 -2.69 -7.81 -11.53
N ARG A 5 -2.63 -8.97 -10.89
CA ARG A 5 -2.62 -9.10 -9.42
C ARG A 5 -1.28 -9.63 -8.96
N TYR A 6 -0.65 -8.94 -8.03
CA TYR A 6 0.56 -9.34 -7.33
C TYR A 6 0.18 -9.72 -5.90
N SER A 7 0.72 -10.82 -5.39
CA SER A 7 0.41 -11.31 -4.05
C SER A 7 1.69 -11.44 -3.24
N VAL A 8 1.71 -10.86 -2.05
CA VAL A 8 2.87 -10.89 -1.15
C VAL A 8 2.41 -11.49 0.17
N ALA A 9 2.89 -12.69 0.46
CA ALA A 9 2.74 -13.31 1.77
C ALA A 9 3.76 -12.68 2.72
N VAL A 10 3.32 -12.36 3.94
CA VAL A 10 4.18 -11.75 4.95
C VAL A 10 4.06 -12.56 6.22
N ALA A 11 5.20 -12.94 6.80
CA ALA A 11 5.29 -13.59 8.09
C ALA A 11 6.07 -12.69 9.05
N THR A 12 5.54 -12.49 10.26
CA THR A 12 6.17 -11.70 11.31
C THR A 12 7.20 -12.51 12.08
N ALA A 13 8.23 -11.82 12.56
CA ALA A 13 9.20 -12.37 13.49
C ALA A 13 8.59 -12.59 14.88
N SER A 14 9.40 -13.08 15.83
CA SER A 14 8.98 -13.29 17.21
C SER A 14 8.60 -12.01 17.95
N ASP A 15 9.05 -10.85 17.49
CA ASP A 15 8.70 -9.53 18.01
C ASP A 15 7.44 -8.94 17.35
N GLY A 16 6.84 -9.64 16.38
CA GLY A 16 5.67 -9.18 15.65
C GLY A 16 5.94 -8.24 14.49
N SER A 17 7.21 -7.94 14.18
CA SER A 17 7.59 -7.10 13.05
C SER A 17 7.79 -7.92 11.76
N ALA A 18 7.68 -7.28 10.60
CA ALA A 18 8.06 -7.89 9.32
C ALA A 18 8.51 -6.82 8.31
N THR A 19 9.36 -7.22 7.37
CA THR A 19 9.57 -6.48 6.12
C THR A 19 9.50 -7.47 4.95
N ALA A 20 8.66 -7.16 3.98
CA ALA A 20 8.47 -7.97 2.78
C ALA A 20 8.43 -7.10 1.53
N TYR A 21 8.71 -7.72 0.38
CA TYR A 21 8.78 -7.06 -0.91
C TYR A 21 7.96 -7.83 -1.93
N SER A 22 7.33 -7.13 -2.87
CA SER A 22 6.80 -7.75 -4.08
C SER A 22 7.93 -8.04 -5.09
N ASP A 23 7.62 -8.85 -6.10
CA ASP A 23 8.36 -8.81 -7.38
C ASP A 23 8.18 -7.44 -8.05
N GLN A 24 8.81 -7.24 -9.22
CA GLN A 24 8.65 -6.02 -10.00
C GLN A 24 7.17 -5.81 -10.39
N VAL A 25 6.63 -4.64 -10.02
CA VAL A 25 5.27 -4.20 -10.35
C VAL A 25 5.36 -3.04 -11.33
N ASN A 26 4.56 -3.11 -12.39
CA ASN A 26 4.39 -2.03 -13.36
C ASN A 26 2.91 -1.76 -13.62
N GLY A 27 2.53 -0.48 -13.66
CA GLY A 27 1.18 -0.04 -14.04
C GLY A 27 0.57 0.95 -13.05
N LEU A 28 -0.72 1.25 -13.22
CA LEU A 28 -1.44 2.15 -12.32
C LEU A 28 -2.08 1.35 -11.19
N LEU A 29 -1.75 1.67 -9.94
CA LEU A 29 -2.28 1.00 -8.76
C LEU A 29 -3.78 1.29 -8.63
N SER A 30 -4.59 0.27 -8.88
CA SER A 30 -6.04 0.36 -8.79
C SER A 30 -6.52 0.14 -7.36
N ARG A 31 -6.03 -0.93 -6.71
CA ARG A 31 -6.43 -1.34 -5.36
C ARG A 31 -5.36 -2.13 -4.63
N ILE A 32 -5.44 -2.08 -3.30
CA ILE A 32 -4.71 -2.94 -2.37
C ILE A 32 -5.74 -3.73 -1.55
N ARG A 33 -5.53 -5.04 -1.40
CA ARG A 33 -6.29 -5.89 -0.47
C ARG A 33 -5.35 -6.40 0.60
N TYR A 34 -5.63 -6.05 1.85
CA TYR A 34 -5.07 -6.71 3.02
C TYR A 34 -5.98 -7.89 3.41
N VAL A 35 -5.40 -9.09 3.51
CA VAL A 35 -6.04 -10.31 4.00
C VAL A 35 -5.40 -10.67 5.34
N LYS A 36 -6.17 -10.48 6.40
CA LYS A 36 -5.83 -10.89 7.76
C LYS A 36 -6.10 -12.39 7.88
N THR A 37 -5.04 -13.19 7.77
CA THR A 37 -5.10 -14.65 7.94
C THR A 37 -5.02 -14.99 9.42
N ASP A 38 -3.89 -14.68 10.05
CA ASP A 38 -3.62 -15.01 11.46
C ASP A 38 -2.88 -13.91 12.24
N PHE A 39 -2.60 -12.76 11.61
CA PHE A 39 -2.15 -11.57 12.33
C PHE A 39 -3.07 -11.24 13.53
N ALA A 40 -2.48 -10.70 14.58
CA ALA A 40 -3.19 -10.23 15.76
C ALA A 40 -4.12 -9.05 15.44
N ASP A 41 -4.99 -8.69 16.38
CA ASP A 41 -5.66 -7.39 16.35
C ASP A 41 -4.65 -6.26 16.61
N GLY A 42 -4.95 -5.06 16.10
CA GLY A 42 -4.08 -3.90 16.22
C GLY A 42 -2.92 -3.91 15.22
N VAL A 43 -3.14 -4.35 13.98
CA VAL A 43 -2.04 -4.43 13.00
C VAL A 43 -1.63 -3.06 12.50
N ASP A 44 -0.34 -2.76 12.60
CA ASP A 44 0.28 -1.54 12.08
C ASP A 44 1.15 -1.89 10.87
N PHE A 45 0.87 -1.28 9.72
CA PHE A 45 1.69 -1.45 8.53
C PHE A 45 1.89 -0.16 7.74
N ALA A 46 3.02 -0.09 7.05
CA ALA A 46 3.35 0.93 6.06
C ALA A 46 3.72 0.25 4.74
N ILE A 47 3.01 0.60 3.67
CA ILE A 47 3.25 0.13 2.32
C ILE A 47 3.78 1.28 1.47
N THR A 48 4.95 1.10 0.89
CA THR A 48 5.68 2.13 0.13
C THR A 48 6.25 1.57 -1.16
N LEU A 49 6.54 2.44 -2.12
CA LEU A 49 7.47 2.11 -3.20
C LEU A 49 8.88 2.03 -2.62
N GLU A 50 9.60 0.95 -2.92
CA GLU A 50 10.93 0.73 -2.35
C GLU A 50 11.91 1.84 -2.73
N ASP A 51 11.94 2.21 -4.02
CA ASP A 51 12.97 3.09 -4.57
C ASP A 51 12.74 4.56 -4.21
N THR A 52 11.48 5.00 -4.19
CA THR A 52 11.12 6.41 -3.98
C THR A 52 10.65 6.71 -2.56
N GLY A 53 10.26 5.69 -1.80
CA GLY A 53 9.61 5.85 -0.49
C GLY A 53 8.18 6.41 -0.56
N GLU A 54 7.60 6.53 -1.76
CA GLU A 54 6.23 7.02 -1.93
C GLU A 54 5.25 6.11 -1.18
N THR A 55 4.39 6.71 -0.35
CA THR A 55 3.42 5.95 0.45
C THR A 55 2.24 5.52 -0.40
N LEU A 56 1.98 4.21 -0.44
CA LEU A 56 0.81 3.64 -1.11
C LEU A 56 -0.36 3.46 -0.13
N TRP A 57 -0.09 2.95 1.07
CA TRP A 57 -1.08 2.82 2.15
C TRP A 57 -0.37 2.59 3.48
N THR A 58 -0.65 3.46 4.44
CA THR A 58 -0.26 3.28 5.84
C THR A 58 -1.52 3.26 6.68
N GLN A 59 -1.59 2.32 7.61
CA GLN A 59 -2.70 2.26 8.54
C GLN A 59 -2.26 1.59 9.83
N ASN A 60 -2.81 2.10 10.93
CA ASN A 60 -2.59 1.59 12.27
C ASN A 60 -3.86 0.93 12.79
N ASP A 61 -3.70 0.10 13.82
CA ASP A 61 -4.79 -0.52 14.57
C ASP A 61 -5.80 -1.31 13.71
N VAL A 62 -5.31 -2.02 12.68
CA VAL A 62 -6.18 -2.75 11.75
C VAL A 62 -6.62 -4.10 12.33
N ASN A 63 -7.93 -4.26 12.55
CA ASN A 63 -8.51 -5.47 13.17
C ASN A 63 -9.14 -6.45 12.17
N ALA A 64 -9.38 -6.02 10.93
CA ALA A 64 -10.05 -6.83 9.91
C ALA A 64 -9.42 -6.64 8.52
N SER A 65 -9.62 -7.62 7.64
CA SER A 65 -9.20 -7.54 6.24
C SER A 65 -9.88 -6.37 5.54
N ALA A 66 -9.10 -5.52 4.87
CA ALA A 66 -9.60 -4.30 4.23
C ALA A 66 -9.15 -4.21 2.76
N THR A 67 -9.96 -3.52 1.95
CA THR A 67 -9.63 -3.20 0.56
C THR A 67 -9.66 -1.70 0.41
N VAL A 68 -8.57 -1.12 -0.09
CA VAL A 68 -8.49 0.31 -0.37
C VAL A 68 -8.14 0.53 -1.84
N ALA A 69 -8.52 1.68 -2.36
CA ALA A 69 -8.12 2.17 -3.68
C ALA A 69 -7.33 3.47 -3.49
N PRO A 70 -6.03 3.39 -3.18
CA PRO A 70 -5.24 4.58 -2.92
C PRO A 70 -5.18 5.50 -4.13
N ARG A 71 -5.18 6.79 -3.87
CA ARG A 71 -5.06 7.85 -4.88
C ARG A 71 -4.13 8.91 -4.34
N GLN A 72 -3.38 9.56 -5.23
CA GLN A 72 -2.52 10.69 -4.89
C GLN A 72 -2.95 11.95 -5.63
N ALA A 73 -2.63 13.11 -5.07
CA ALA A 73 -2.89 14.38 -5.73
C ALA A 73 -2.04 14.51 -6.99
N THR A 74 -2.67 14.93 -8.09
CA THR A 74 -1.97 15.41 -9.29
C THR A 74 -1.42 16.82 -9.02
N HIS A 75 -0.38 17.21 -9.76
CA HIS A 75 0.32 18.48 -9.53
C HIS A 75 0.40 19.30 -10.82
N SER A 76 0.42 20.62 -10.66
CA SER A 76 0.86 21.56 -11.69
C SER A 76 2.36 21.44 -11.95
N THR A 77 2.86 22.07 -13.00
CA THR A 77 4.31 22.15 -13.31
C THR A 77 5.12 22.91 -12.26
N ALA A 78 4.46 23.62 -11.33
CA ALA A 78 5.10 24.29 -10.19
C ALA A 78 5.27 23.36 -8.97
N GLY A 79 4.88 22.08 -9.07
CA GLY A 79 4.96 21.14 -7.96
C GLY A 79 3.91 21.35 -6.86
N VAL A 80 2.84 22.10 -7.16
CA VAL A 80 1.70 22.33 -6.25
C VAL A 80 0.51 21.50 -6.70
N ALA A 81 -0.21 20.90 -5.75
CA ALA A 81 -1.40 20.08 -6.02
C ALA A 81 -2.40 20.83 -6.90
N ALA A 82 -2.88 20.16 -7.96
CA ALA A 82 -3.98 20.66 -8.77
C ALA A 82 -5.28 20.52 -7.97
N LEU A 83 -6.08 21.59 -7.95
CA LEU A 83 -7.34 21.65 -7.23
C LEU A 83 -8.51 21.83 -8.21
N TYR A 84 -9.69 21.31 -7.89
CA TYR A 84 -10.89 21.58 -8.69
C TYR A 84 -11.30 23.06 -8.69
N ALA A 85 -10.93 23.78 -7.63
CA ALA A 85 -11.13 25.22 -7.45
C ALA A 85 -10.09 25.78 -6.46
N SER A 86 -9.91 27.11 -6.43
CA SER A 86 -9.02 27.77 -5.47
C SER A 86 -9.38 27.42 -4.02
N GLY A 87 -8.40 26.98 -3.23
CA GLY A 87 -8.60 26.51 -1.85
C GLY A 87 -9.42 25.22 -1.72
N GLY A 88 -9.68 24.52 -2.84
CA GLY A 88 -10.54 23.35 -2.92
C GLY A 88 -9.85 22.01 -2.68
N VAL A 89 -10.56 20.93 -3.07
CA VAL A 89 -10.09 19.54 -2.97
C VAL A 89 -9.10 19.23 -4.09
N ALA A 90 -8.06 18.47 -3.76
CA ALA A 90 -7.08 18.00 -4.73
C ALA A 90 -7.71 17.08 -5.79
N VAL A 91 -7.25 17.23 -7.03
CA VAL A 91 -7.55 16.32 -8.13
C VAL A 91 -6.68 15.09 -7.92
N ASN A 92 -7.28 14.00 -7.45
CA ASN A 92 -6.59 12.76 -7.14
C ASN A 92 -6.68 11.76 -8.30
N ASP A 93 -5.59 11.05 -8.57
CA ASP A 93 -5.51 10.00 -9.58
C ASP A 93 -4.82 8.73 -9.03
N MET A 94 -4.85 7.64 -9.81
CA MET A 94 -4.14 6.41 -9.52
C MET A 94 -2.63 6.64 -9.41
N ILE A 95 -2.01 5.89 -8.52
CA ILE A 95 -0.57 5.97 -8.27
C ILE A 95 0.15 5.10 -9.31
N ALA A 96 1.08 5.68 -10.06
CA ALA A 96 1.92 4.92 -10.96
C ALA A 96 2.96 4.14 -10.14
N VAL A 97 3.08 2.84 -10.44
CA VAL A 97 4.05 1.95 -9.81
C VAL A 97 4.99 1.45 -10.90
N ALA A 98 6.29 1.61 -10.67
CA ALA A 98 7.36 1.11 -11.53
C ALA A 98 8.53 0.69 -10.65
N GLY A 99 8.40 -0.46 -9.99
CA GLY A 99 9.34 -0.89 -8.95
C GLY A 99 8.79 -2.02 -8.09
N ARG A 100 9.51 -2.35 -7.02
CA ARG A 100 9.00 -3.24 -5.99
C ARG A 100 8.21 -2.45 -4.94
N ILE A 101 7.17 -3.09 -4.42
CA ILE A 101 6.39 -2.57 -3.31
C ILE A 101 6.96 -3.16 -2.03
N LYS A 102 7.31 -2.29 -1.08
CA LYS A 102 7.79 -2.64 0.26
C LYS A 102 6.63 -2.60 1.24
N ILE A 103 6.53 -3.64 2.07
CA ILE A 103 5.57 -3.74 3.17
C ILE A 103 6.39 -3.84 4.46
N VAL A 104 6.15 -2.91 5.38
CA VAL A 104 6.69 -2.96 6.75
C VAL A 104 5.52 -3.18 7.70
N ILE A 105 5.60 -4.21 8.54
CA ILE A 105 4.67 -4.44 9.64
C ILE A 105 5.41 -4.10 10.94
N ALA A 106 4.86 -3.17 11.71
CA ALA A 106 5.43 -2.78 13.00
C ALA A 106 4.87 -3.64 14.15
N ASN A 107 3.61 -4.05 14.04
CA ASN A 107 2.95 -4.92 15.00
C ASN A 107 1.94 -5.82 14.28
N GLY A 108 2.26 -7.10 14.07
CA GLY A 108 1.32 -8.08 13.51
C GLY A 108 1.06 -9.27 14.44
N GLY A 109 1.59 -9.24 15.66
CA GLY A 109 1.67 -10.39 16.57
C GLY A 109 2.82 -11.34 16.22
N ALA A 110 3.36 -12.03 17.23
CA ALA A 110 4.55 -12.87 17.11
C ALA A 110 4.32 -14.12 16.25
N SER A 111 5.19 -14.35 15.25
CA SER A 111 5.18 -15.55 14.40
C SER A 111 3.82 -15.80 13.72
N LYS A 112 3.23 -14.73 13.17
CA LYS A 112 1.94 -14.73 12.47
C LYS A 112 2.11 -14.42 11.00
N ALA A 113 1.08 -14.61 10.20
CA ALA A 113 1.08 -14.31 8.79
C ALA A 113 -0.17 -13.58 8.27
N GLY A 114 -0.04 -13.11 7.05
CA GLY A 114 -1.12 -12.52 6.27
C GLY A 114 -0.66 -12.30 4.84
N THR A 115 -1.52 -11.69 4.05
CA THR A 115 -1.24 -11.50 2.63
C THR A 115 -1.74 -10.15 2.15
N PHE A 116 -0.93 -9.50 1.32
CA PHE A 116 -1.30 -8.28 0.63
C PHE A 116 -1.40 -8.57 -0.86
N HIS A 117 -2.49 -8.14 -1.49
CA HIS A 117 -2.65 -8.17 -2.93
C HIS A 117 -2.66 -6.76 -3.51
N PHE A 118 -1.87 -6.55 -4.56
CA PHE A 118 -1.81 -5.31 -5.32
C PHE A 118 -2.41 -5.57 -6.70
N VAL A 119 -3.30 -4.69 -7.16
CA VAL A 119 -3.86 -4.81 -8.51
C VAL A 119 -3.55 -3.57 -9.31
N THR A 120 -2.94 -3.76 -10.48
CA THR A 120 -2.62 -2.71 -11.43
C THR A 120 -3.49 -2.82 -12.69
N VAL A 121 -3.69 -1.70 -13.38
CA VAL A 121 -4.39 -1.58 -14.68
C VAL A 121 -3.53 -0.93 -15.74
#